data_AF-A0A5E4K9T2-F1
#
_entry.id   AF-A0A5E4K9T2-F1
#
_cell.length_a   1.000
_cell.length_b   1.000
_cell.length_c   1.000
_cell.angle_alpha   90.00
_cell.angle_beta   90.00
_cell.angle_gamma   90.00
#
_symmetry.space_group_name_H-M   'P 1'
#
loop_
_entity.id
_entity.type
_entity.pdbx_description
1 polymer ?
#
loop_
_entity_poly.entity_id
_entity_poly.type
_entity_poly.pdbx_seq_one_letter_code
_entity_poly.pdbx_strand_id
1 'polypeptide(L)'
;MRSEKYLKLIKNNRNKILMIGAITLFIVALGCIGTTQNKQNTDIKFPDYVYTDALALNAYTYATKHPDVLEQIPCYCGCGGHSGHRFLRDCFIKDDWSYDEHARYCDVCIGETMKVQSYLAEGKTLKEARALIDKEYGARYPTGKSNTPEVSDNYKPILTGKLAASPTTASIPVTTATLPDLSSLSLPQNFRSMSDGLKFIPAGISWAYFVNLKQGTGIETGKTEETDFYGSQIIGMLNSEYPDGSFVELHDIGKNLTGVKSNAGNYADNILYTRPFIYSTKDRTDSVLALFREPGNATAYNQYRSILDKVDDENAGFAKINTSAPSFADASYIGLVKSGNDVKGEIAFSIKDGQAAPLATYNELKNSSSGRGFRSYDVLMENKTLIIRMTSNLNSVISEARQNYGIEI
;
A
#
# COMPACT_ATOMS: atom_id res chain seq x y z
N MET A 1 28.92 -0.92 -19.27
CA MET A 1 29.17 -0.95 -20.73
C MET A 1 28.07 -1.72 -21.51
N ARG A 2 26.79 -1.48 -21.19
CA ARG A 2 25.62 -2.20 -21.77
C ARG A 2 24.47 -1.26 -22.20
N SER A 3 24.66 0.06 -22.09
CA SER A 3 23.64 1.08 -22.36
C SER A 3 23.50 1.45 -23.84
N GLU A 4 24.52 1.25 -24.67
CA GLU A 4 24.45 1.68 -26.08
C GLU A 4 23.68 0.72 -27.00
N LYS A 5 23.42 -0.52 -26.58
CA LYS A 5 22.68 -1.50 -27.38
C LYS A 5 21.15 -1.26 -27.34
N TYR A 6 20.64 -0.58 -26.31
CA TYR A 6 19.21 -0.34 -26.11
C TYR A 6 18.64 0.83 -26.92
N LEU A 7 19.47 1.83 -27.25
CA LEU A 7 19.03 3.01 -28.03
C LEU A 7 18.79 2.70 -29.53
N LYS A 8 19.23 1.54 -30.03
CA LYS A 8 19.00 1.11 -31.42
C LYS A 8 17.66 0.41 -31.66
N LEU A 9 16.94 -0.03 -30.61
CA LEU A 9 15.66 -0.74 -30.74
C LEU A 9 14.43 0.19 -30.81
N ILE A 10 14.56 1.43 -30.33
CA ILE A 10 13.43 2.39 -30.24
C ILE A 10 13.15 3.08 -31.60
N LYS A 11 14.02 2.94 -32.59
CA LYS A 11 13.87 3.64 -33.89
C LYS A 11 13.06 2.88 -34.96
N ASN A 12 12.62 1.63 -34.71
CA ASN A 12 12.08 0.77 -35.77
C ASN A 12 10.59 0.40 -35.69
N ASN A 13 9.77 1.01 -34.82
CA ASN A 13 8.34 0.65 -34.71
C ASN A 13 7.35 1.82 -34.87
N ARG A 14 7.77 2.94 -35.46
CA ARG A 14 6.89 4.09 -35.79
C ARG A 14 5.99 3.90 -37.02
N ASN A 15 5.98 2.74 -37.67
CA ASN A 15 5.29 2.52 -38.96
C ASN A 15 4.14 1.48 -38.94
N LYS A 16 3.50 1.21 -37.79
CA LYS A 16 2.31 0.32 -37.75
C LYS A 16 1.02 0.97 -37.24
N ILE A 17 0.96 2.31 -37.27
CA ILE A 17 -0.29 3.06 -37.22
C ILE A 17 -0.65 3.37 -38.69
N LEU A 18 -1.39 2.46 -39.35
CA LEU A 18 -2.18 2.74 -40.57
C LEU A 18 -2.90 1.46 -41.06
N MET A 19 -4.09 1.22 -40.50
CA MET A 19 -5.27 0.51 -41.05
C MET A 19 -6.30 0.56 -39.90
N ILE A 20 -7.28 1.47 -39.79
CA ILE A 20 -8.43 1.79 -40.67
C ILE A 20 -8.96 0.50 -41.32
N GLY A 21 -10.18 0.02 -41.12
CA GLY A 21 -11.38 0.53 -40.46
C GLY A 21 -12.54 -0.45 -40.70
N ALA A 22 -13.74 -0.09 -40.22
CA ALA A 22 -14.99 -0.87 -40.20
C ALA A 22 -15.03 -1.93 -39.07
N ILE A 23 -15.99 -1.91 -38.13
CA ILE A 23 -17.43 -1.87 -38.34
C ILE A 23 -18.10 -1.13 -37.17
N THR A 24 -18.86 -0.08 -37.52
CA THR A 24 -19.88 0.59 -36.73
C THR A 24 -21.25 -0.05 -36.98
N LEU A 25 -22.05 -0.30 -35.93
CA LEU A 25 -23.49 0.02 -35.78
C LEU A 25 -24.17 -0.95 -34.79
N PHE A 26 -24.55 -0.45 -33.61
CA PHE A 26 -25.89 -0.66 -33.05
C PHE A 26 -26.14 0.44 -32.01
N ILE A 27 -26.88 1.47 -32.43
CA ILE A 27 -27.49 2.48 -31.55
C ILE A 27 -29.01 2.23 -31.59
N VAL A 28 -29.67 2.51 -30.47
CA VAL A 28 -30.98 3.17 -30.28
C VAL A 28 -31.77 2.38 -29.21
N ALA A 29 -31.74 2.79 -27.94
CA ALA A 29 -32.58 3.80 -27.24
C ALA A 29 -33.88 3.15 -26.68
N LEU A 30 -34.58 3.57 -25.61
CA LEU A 30 -34.79 4.77 -24.79
C LEU A 30 -35.17 4.28 -23.36
N GLY A 31 -35.20 5.06 -22.26
CA GLY A 31 -35.27 6.51 -22.15
C GLY A 31 -35.36 7.04 -20.71
N CYS A 32 -35.20 8.37 -20.67
CA CYS A 32 -35.88 9.36 -19.83
C CYS A 32 -35.94 9.17 -18.31
N ILE A 33 -35.01 9.80 -17.59
CA ILE A 33 -35.37 10.73 -16.48
C ILE A 33 -34.46 11.95 -16.60
N GLY A 34 -35.07 13.11 -16.85
CA GLY A 34 -34.39 14.40 -16.86
C GLY A 34 -34.76 15.25 -15.65
N THR A 35 -33.80 16.10 -15.26
CA THR A 35 -33.84 17.21 -14.29
C THR A 35 -33.79 16.77 -12.81
N THR A 36 -32.86 17.23 -11.98
CA THR A 36 -32.24 18.56 -11.87
C THR A 36 -30.75 18.47 -11.51
N GLN A 37 -29.92 19.17 -12.29
CA GLN A 37 -28.52 19.45 -11.92
C GLN A 37 -28.52 20.51 -10.81
N ASN A 38 -28.23 20.11 -9.57
CA ASN A 38 -27.93 21.09 -8.52
C ASN A 38 -26.49 21.59 -8.71
N LYS A 39 -26.39 22.71 -9.42
CA LYS A 39 -25.17 23.45 -9.70
C LYS A 39 -24.77 24.23 -8.44
N GLN A 40 -24.06 23.60 -7.50
CA GLN A 40 -23.18 24.35 -6.59
C GLN A 40 -21.75 24.27 -7.12
N ASN A 41 -21.47 25.22 -8.01
CA ASN A 41 -20.18 25.49 -8.57
C ASN A 41 -19.27 26.14 -7.52
N THR A 42 -18.17 25.48 -7.17
CA THR A 42 -16.94 26.16 -6.81
C THR A 42 -15.79 25.39 -7.43
N ASP A 43 -15.58 25.56 -8.75
CA ASP A 43 -14.39 25.10 -9.46
C ASP A 43 -13.15 25.83 -8.90
N ILE A 44 -12.62 25.35 -7.77
CA ILE A 44 -11.30 25.77 -7.29
C ILE A 44 -10.29 25.16 -8.26
N LYS A 45 -9.70 26.02 -9.09
CA LYS A 45 -8.61 25.62 -9.99
C LYS A 45 -7.29 25.72 -9.24
N PHE A 46 -6.71 24.56 -8.93
CA PHE A 46 -5.37 24.47 -8.37
C PHE A 46 -4.31 24.40 -9.48
N PRO A 47 -3.04 24.70 -9.15
CA PRO A 47 -1.90 24.30 -9.96
C PRO A 47 -1.81 22.77 -10.07
N ASP A 48 -1.23 22.28 -11.17
CA ASP A 48 -1.17 20.84 -11.48
C ASP A 48 -0.55 20.00 -10.37
N TYR A 49 0.43 20.55 -9.64
CA TYR A 49 1.10 19.87 -8.54
C TYR A 49 0.16 19.46 -7.41
N VAL A 50 -0.97 20.15 -7.22
CA VAL A 50 -1.95 19.84 -6.18
C VAL A 50 -2.73 18.56 -6.49
N TYR A 51 -2.96 18.25 -7.77
CA TYR A 51 -3.77 17.10 -8.18
C TYR A 51 -3.01 15.76 -8.19
N THR A 52 -1.71 15.79 -7.89
CA THR A 52 -0.83 14.61 -7.95
C THR A 52 -0.98 13.67 -6.74
N ASP A 53 -1.55 14.18 -5.65
CA ASP A 53 -1.76 13.47 -4.39
C ASP A 53 -3.11 13.87 -3.80
N ALA A 54 -3.94 12.88 -3.44
CA ALA A 54 -5.31 13.12 -3.00
C ALA A 54 -5.37 13.81 -1.62
N LEU A 55 -4.39 13.58 -0.75
CA LEU A 55 -4.33 14.23 0.56
C LEU A 55 -3.89 15.67 0.45
N ALA A 56 -2.88 15.93 -0.38
CA ALA A 56 -2.50 17.27 -0.77
C ALA A 56 -3.73 17.99 -1.32
N LEU A 57 -4.40 17.43 -2.34
CA LEU A 57 -5.61 18.03 -2.90
C LEU A 57 -6.67 18.35 -1.83
N ASN A 58 -6.93 17.42 -0.90
CA ASN A 58 -7.86 17.64 0.20
C ASN A 58 -7.40 18.74 1.16
N ALA A 59 -6.12 18.78 1.53
CA ALA A 59 -5.55 19.78 2.40
C ALA A 59 -5.53 21.18 1.76
N TYR A 60 -5.12 21.30 0.48
CA TYR A 60 -5.23 22.54 -0.29
C TYR A 60 -6.69 22.99 -0.41
N THR A 61 -7.62 22.06 -0.66
CA THR A 61 -9.05 22.36 -0.72
C THR A 61 -9.58 22.88 0.61
N TYR A 62 -9.24 22.21 1.71
CA TYR A 62 -9.66 22.64 3.04
C TYR A 62 -9.06 23.99 3.40
N ALA A 63 -7.76 24.20 3.17
CA ALA A 63 -7.10 25.49 3.39
C ALA A 63 -7.71 26.62 2.57
N THR A 64 -8.15 26.34 1.34
CA THR A 64 -8.78 27.33 0.46
C THR A 64 -10.18 27.71 0.92
N LYS A 65 -10.93 26.73 1.44
CA LYS A 65 -12.31 26.94 1.89
C LYS A 65 -12.41 27.49 3.31
N HIS A 66 -11.44 27.17 4.16
CA HIS A 66 -11.42 27.51 5.58
C HIS A 66 -10.13 28.23 6.00
N PRO A 67 -9.71 29.30 5.30
CA PRO A 67 -8.52 30.04 5.68
C PRO A 67 -8.69 30.66 7.08
N ASP A 68 -9.88 31.12 7.44
CA ASP A 68 -10.26 31.66 8.75
C ASP A 68 -10.02 30.68 9.91
N VAL A 69 -10.23 29.38 9.67
CA VAL A 69 -9.96 28.31 10.62
C VAL A 69 -8.45 28.08 10.72
N LEU A 70 -7.77 27.86 9.59
CA LEU A 70 -6.35 27.50 9.56
C LEU A 70 -5.42 28.65 9.94
N GLU A 71 -5.89 29.89 9.87
CA GLU A 71 -5.19 31.07 10.36
C GLU A 71 -5.05 31.13 11.89
N GLN A 72 -5.90 30.38 12.59
CA GLN A 72 -5.89 30.29 14.06
C GLN A 72 -5.27 28.98 14.58
N ILE A 73 -4.77 28.15 13.67
CA ILE A 73 -4.07 26.90 14.00
C ILE A 73 -2.56 27.05 13.72
N PRO A 74 -1.70 26.75 14.71
CA PRO A 74 -0.27 26.70 14.44
C PRO A 74 0.09 25.51 13.56
N CYS A 75 1.12 25.71 12.74
CA CYS A 75 1.80 24.62 12.07
C CYS A 75 3.09 24.30 12.81
N TYR A 76 3.39 23.02 12.97
CA TYR A 76 4.58 22.54 13.68
C TYR A 76 5.70 22.06 12.75
N CYS A 77 5.63 22.38 11.45
CA CYS A 77 6.61 21.92 10.46
C CYS A 77 8.00 22.58 10.57
N GLY A 78 8.17 23.62 11.38
CA GLY A 78 9.44 24.36 11.54
C GLY A 78 9.70 25.47 10.52
N CYS A 79 8.87 25.60 9.48
CA CYS A 79 9.07 26.64 8.45
C CYS A 79 8.68 28.05 8.91
N GLY A 80 7.99 28.21 10.05
CA GLY A 80 7.52 29.51 10.51
C GLY A 80 8.63 30.53 10.79
N GLY A 81 9.83 30.06 11.17
CA GLY A 81 10.97 30.92 11.48
C GLY A 81 11.74 31.47 10.27
N HIS A 82 11.64 30.83 9.10
CA HIS A 82 12.47 31.17 7.93
C HIS A 82 11.69 31.31 6.61
N SER A 83 10.51 30.71 6.49
CA SER A 83 9.64 30.81 5.30
C SER A 83 8.52 31.83 5.46
N GLY A 84 8.45 32.51 6.62
CA GLY A 84 7.43 33.53 6.89
C GLY A 84 6.02 32.98 7.15
N HIS A 85 5.85 31.67 7.35
CA HIS A 85 4.55 31.06 7.65
C HIS A 85 4.12 31.39 9.08
N ARG A 86 3.01 32.13 9.25
CA ARG A 86 2.52 32.59 10.55
C ARG A 86 1.59 31.56 11.21
N PHE A 87 0.91 30.76 10.41
CA PHE A 87 -0.09 29.78 10.82
C PHE A 87 -0.26 28.72 9.73
N LEU A 88 -1.04 27.68 10.00
CA LEU A 88 -1.18 26.51 9.15
C LEU A 88 -1.68 26.82 7.73
N ARG A 89 -2.52 27.83 7.56
CA ARG A 89 -2.96 28.30 6.23
C ARG A 89 -1.78 28.69 5.32
N ASP A 90 -0.78 29.39 5.87
CA ASP A 90 0.37 29.91 5.08
C ASP A 90 1.18 28.79 4.43
N CYS A 91 1.11 27.56 4.95
CA CYS A 91 1.74 26.41 4.32
C CYS A 91 1.17 26.09 2.94
N PHE A 92 -0.11 26.41 2.71
CA PHE A 92 -0.82 26.08 1.48
C PHE A 92 -1.09 27.31 0.61
N ILE A 93 -1.43 28.45 1.24
CA ILE A 93 -1.95 29.63 0.55
C ILE A 93 -1.35 30.90 1.16
N LYS A 94 -0.74 31.70 0.29
CA LYS A 94 -0.16 33.01 0.64
C LYS A 94 -1.23 34.09 0.66
N ASP A 95 -0.89 35.26 1.21
CA ASP A 95 -1.80 36.41 1.32
C ASP A 95 -2.34 36.91 -0.03
N ASP A 96 -1.64 36.62 -1.13
CA ASP A 96 -2.03 36.95 -2.50
C ASP A 96 -2.87 35.86 -3.19
N TRP A 97 -3.33 34.85 -2.46
CA TRP A 97 -4.02 33.65 -2.94
C TRP A 97 -3.19 32.73 -3.84
N SER A 98 -1.88 32.96 -3.97
CA SER A 98 -1.01 31.97 -4.62
C SER A 98 -0.84 30.74 -3.74
N TYR A 99 -0.83 29.57 -4.38
CA TYR A 99 -0.60 28.29 -3.71
C TYR A 99 0.89 28.05 -3.55
N ASP A 100 1.30 27.55 -2.39
CA ASP A 100 2.68 27.14 -2.15
C ASP A 100 2.84 25.66 -2.50
N GLU A 101 3.70 25.32 -3.45
CA GLU A 101 3.93 23.93 -3.86
C GLU A 101 4.50 23.07 -2.73
N HIS A 102 5.25 23.65 -1.80
CA HIS A 102 5.90 22.88 -0.74
C HIS A 102 4.90 22.10 0.13
N ALA A 103 3.68 22.62 0.33
CA ALA A 103 2.66 21.97 1.15
C ALA A 103 2.37 20.54 0.70
N ARG A 104 2.41 20.24 -0.60
CA ARG A 104 2.14 18.89 -1.13
C ARG A 104 3.14 17.84 -0.66
N TYR A 105 4.31 18.27 -0.21
CA TYR A 105 5.40 17.42 0.28
C TYR A 105 5.55 17.49 1.81
N CYS A 106 4.77 18.34 2.48
CA CYS A 106 4.88 18.59 3.91
C CYS A 106 3.83 17.78 4.69
N ASP A 107 4.21 16.59 5.17
CA ASP A 107 3.33 15.71 5.96
C ASP A 107 2.77 16.37 7.23
N VAL A 108 3.54 17.28 7.84
CA VAL A 108 3.11 18.00 9.04
C VAL A 108 1.98 18.96 8.69
N CYS A 109 2.17 19.76 7.63
CA CYS A 109 1.18 20.69 7.14
C CYS A 109 -0.12 19.97 6.76
N ILE A 110 -0.02 18.91 5.94
CA ILE A 110 -1.18 18.11 5.51
C ILE A 110 -1.86 17.44 6.71
N GLY A 111 -1.08 16.80 7.57
CA GLY A 111 -1.60 16.06 8.72
C GLY A 111 -2.32 16.95 9.75
N GLU A 112 -1.77 18.12 10.06
CA GLU A 112 -2.42 19.08 10.94
C GLU A 112 -3.74 19.57 10.33
N THR A 113 -3.77 19.88 9.04
CA THR A 113 -4.99 20.33 8.35
C THR A 113 -6.08 19.27 8.38
N MET A 114 -5.74 18.01 8.09
CA MET A 114 -6.69 16.90 8.12
C MET A 114 -7.22 16.61 9.54
N LYS A 115 -6.38 16.74 10.58
CA LYS A 115 -6.82 16.58 11.97
C LYS A 115 -7.72 17.71 12.42
N VAL A 116 -7.40 18.97 12.07
CA VAL A 116 -8.28 20.12 12.33
C VAL A 116 -9.65 19.88 11.70
N GLN A 117 -9.67 19.46 10.43
CA GLN A 117 -10.90 19.10 9.74
C GLN A 117 -11.68 18.00 10.48
N SER A 118 -11.03 16.91 10.90
CA SER A 118 -11.67 15.81 11.63
C SER A 118 -12.25 16.27 12.97
N TYR A 119 -11.47 17.00 13.77
CA TYR A 119 -11.91 17.45 15.09
C TYR A 119 -13.12 18.37 15.02
N LEU A 120 -13.16 19.27 14.05
CA LEU A 120 -14.32 20.14 13.84
C LEU A 120 -15.53 19.34 13.33
N ALA A 121 -15.33 18.35 12.47
CA ALA A 121 -16.39 17.45 12.02
C ALA A 121 -16.96 16.58 13.15
N GLU A 122 -16.14 16.21 14.14
CA GLU A 122 -16.55 15.53 15.38
C GLU A 122 -17.27 16.46 16.38
N GLY A 123 -17.46 17.73 16.04
CA GLY A 123 -18.16 18.71 16.88
C GLY A 123 -17.29 19.36 17.95
N LYS A 124 -15.96 19.18 17.91
CA LYS A 124 -15.05 19.92 18.81
C LYS A 124 -15.03 21.40 18.42
N THR A 125 -14.83 22.25 19.41
CA THR A 125 -14.59 23.68 19.19
C THR A 125 -13.20 23.90 18.59
N LEU A 126 -13.00 25.05 17.93
CA LEU A 126 -11.68 25.41 17.37
C LEU A 126 -10.58 25.49 18.44
N LYS A 127 -10.94 25.92 19.65
CA LYS A 127 -10.03 25.95 20.80
C LYS A 127 -9.62 24.55 21.25
N GLU A 128 -10.55 23.61 21.28
CA GLU A 128 -10.24 22.19 21.58
C GLU A 128 -9.41 21.55 20.47
N ALA A 129 -9.74 21.81 19.20
CA ALA A 129 -8.98 21.32 18.06
C ALA A 129 -7.53 21.83 18.12
N ARG A 130 -7.32 23.13 18.36
CA ARG A 130 -5.97 23.69 18.58
C ARG A 130 -5.26 23.03 19.74
N ALA A 131 -5.92 22.87 20.89
CA ALA A 131 -5.29 22.23 22.06
C ALA A 131 -4.84 20.79 21.77
N LEU A 132 -5.60 20.04 20.97
CA LEU A 132 -5.22 18.70 20.52
C LEU A 132 -4.02 18.73 19.55
N ILE A 133 -4.00 19.67 18.60
CA ILE A 133 -2.84 19.90 17.72
C ILE A 133 -1.61 20.27 18.54
N ASP A 134 -1.70 21.27 19.43
CA ASP A 134 -0.62 21.74 20.29
C ASP A 134 -0.06 20.60 21.16
N LYS A 135 -0.92 19.77 21.72
CA LYS A 135 -0.53 18.62 22.54
C LYS A 135 0.23 17.57 21.72
N GLU A 136 -0.30 17.17 20.57
CA GLU A 136 0.29 16.11 19.75
C GLU A 136 1.55 16.57 19.03
N TYR A 137 1.48 17.70 18.34
CA TYR A 137 2.55 18.18 17.49
C TYR A 137 3.60 18.97 18.28
N GLY A 138 3.24 19.62 19.39
CA GLY A 138 4.21 20.27 20.27
C GLY A 138 5.11 19.26 21.00
N ALA A 139 4.59 18.09 21.36
CA ALA A 139 5.41 17.02 21.93
C ALA A 139 6.39 16.44 20.89
N ARG A 140 5.99 16.37 19.61
CA ARG A 140 6.78 15.80 18.51
C ARG A 140 7.78 16.80 17.91
N TYR A 141 7.44 18.09 17.89
CA TYR A 141 8.21 19.16 17.26
C TYR A 141 8.32 20.38 18.19
N PRO A 142 9.10 20.31 19.28
CA PRO A 142 9.12 21.34 20.33
C PRO A 142 9.51 22.74 19.84
N THR A 143 10.30 22.81 18.77
CA THR A 143 10.78 24.06 18.15
C THR A 143 10.08 24.39 16.83
N GLY A 144 9.11 23.56 16.42
CA GLY A 144 8.51 23.62 15.08
C GLY A 144 7.33 24.57 14.93
N LYS A 145 6.80 25.09 16.05
CA LYS A 145 5.55 25.86 16.12
C LYS A 145 5.66 27.20 15.37
N SER A 146 4.68 27.50 14.52
CA SER A 146 4.51 28.83 13.92
C SER A 146 3.99 29.86 14.93
N ASN A 147 4.23 31.14 14.66
CA ASN A 147 3.83 32.25 15.52
C ASN A 147 2.33 32.58 15.36
N THR A 148 1.47 31.66 15.77
CA THR A 148 0.02 31.76 15.60
C THR A 148 -0.66 32.29 16.86
N PRO A 149 -1.37 33.43 16.81
CA PRO A 149 -2.14 33.98 17.94
C PRO A 149 -3.16 32.96 18.46
N GLU A 150 -3.48 33.00 19.76
CA GLU A 150 -4.53 32.14 20.34
C GLU A 150 -5.88 32.28 19.63
N VAL A 151 -6.66 31.18 19.66
CA VAL A 151 -8.00 31.14 19.06
C VAL A 151 -8.88 32.23 19.69
N SER A 152 -9.57 33.00 18.85
CA SER A 152 -10.45 34.08 19.28
C SER A 152 -11.75 34.08 18.50
N ASP A 153 -12.87 34.20 19.20
CA ASP A 153 -14.19 34.31 18.58
C ASP A 153 -14.35 35.59 17.75
N ASN A 154 -13.50 36.59 17.99
CA ASN A 154 -13.47 37.86 17.25
C ASN A 154 -12.32 37.92 16.22
N TYR A 155 -11.73 36.78 15.86
CA TYR A 155 -10.65 36.73 14.88
C TYR A 155 -11.10 37.28 13.53
N LYS A 156 -10.29 38.16 12.93
CA LYS A 156 -10.53 38.71 11.60
C LYS A 156 -9.59 38.01 10.62
N PRO A 157 -10.12 37.20 9.69
CA PRO A 157 -9.29 36.51 8.72
C PRO A 157 -8.51 37.48 7.85
N ILE A 158 -7.25 37.15 7.58
CA ILE A 158 -6.36 37.87 6.68
C ILE A 158 -6.80 37.61 5.23
N LEU A 159 -7.08 36.36 4.87
CA LEU A 159 -7.72 36.08 3.58
C LEU A 159 -9.23 36.29 3.69
N THR A 160 -9.72 37.34 3.05
CA THR A 160 -11.16 37.59 2.88
C THR A 160 -11.51 37.57 1.39
N GLY A 161 -12.61 36.88 1.04
CA GLY A 161 -13.19 36.93 -0.31
C GLY A 161 -12.59 35.98 -1.37
N LYS A 162 -13.16 34.77 -1.44
CA LYS A 162 -13.68 34.18 -2.71
C LYS A 162 -14.64 33.01 -2.45
N LEU A 163 -14.63 32.45 -1.23
CA LEU A 163 -15.57 31.41 -0.76
C LEU A 163 -16.01 31.57 0.70
N ALA A 164 -15.67 32.68 1.34
CA ALA A 164 -15.94 32.90 2.76
C ALA A 164 -17.42 33.25 3.00
N ALA A 165 -18.24 32.24 3.27
CA ALA A 165 -19.47 32.41 4.03
C ALA A 165 -19.18 32.05 5.50
N SER A 166 -19.38 33.04 6.38
CA SER A 166 -19.26 32.93 7.84
C SER A 166 -20.42 32.10 8.44
N PRO A 167 -20.34 31.69 9.72
CA PRO A 167 -21.05 30.54 10.24
C PRO A 167 -22.52 30.88 10.50
N THR A 168 -23.42 30.14 9.88
CA THR A 168 -24.78 30.04 10.38
C THR A 168 -25.17 28.58 10.34
N THR A 169 -25.56 28.09 11.52
CA THR A 169 -26.24 26.83 11.77
C THR A 169 -27.34 26.60 10.74
N ALA A 170 -27.00 25.90 9.67
CA ALA A 170 -27.93 25.32 8.73
C ALA A 170 -27.38 23.94 8.39
N SER A 171 -28.06 22.92 8.91
CA SER A 171 -27.86 21.54 8.53
C SER A 171 -28.04 21.41 7.02
N ILE A 172 -26.93 21.33 6.29
CA ILE A 172 -26.93 20.92 4.89
C ILE A 172 -27.37 19.45 4.86
N PRO A 173 -28.36 19.06 4.04
CA PRO A 173 -28.63 17.66 3.80
C PRO A 173 -27.39 17.06 3.14
N VAL A 174 -26.74 16.16 3.87
CA VAL A 174 -25.65 15.32 3.39
C VAL A 174 -26.17 14.62 2.13
N THR A 175 -25.75 15.09 0.96
CA THR A 175 -25.75 14.23 -0.21
C THR A 175 -24.41 13.52 -0.15
N THR A 176 -24.45 12.31 0.38
CA THR A 176 -23.33 11.37 0.52
C THR A 176 -22.77 11.04 -0.86
N ALA A 177 -21.90 11.90 -1.39
CA ALA A 177 -20.74 11.40 -2.12
C ALA A 177 -19.70 11.08 -1.05
N THR A 178 -19.88 9.91 -0.43
CA THR A 178 -18.96 9.36 0.56
C THR A 178 -17.59 9.20 -0.11
N LEU A 179 -16.62 10.04 0.25
CA LEU A 179 -15.25 9.56 0.27
C LEU A 179 -15.26 8.33 1.19
N PRO A 180 -14.79 7.17 0.73
CA PRO A 180 -14.95 5.94 1.50
C PRO A 180 -14.23 6.11 2.84
N ASP A 181 -14.96 5.90 3.93
CA ASP A 181 -14.41 5.80 5.27
C ASP A 181 -13.56 4.53 5.36
N LEU A 182 -12.27 4.67 5.10
CA LEU A 182 -11.30 3.58 5.18
C LEU A 182 -10.88 3.29 6.63
N SER A 183 -11.38 4.00 7.64
CA SER A 183 -11.11 3.67 9.05
C SER A 183 -11.78 2.34 9.47
N SER A 184 -12.82 1.94 8.75
CA SER A 184 -13.47 0.62 8.83
C SER A 184 -12.69 -0.49 8.10
N LEU A 185 -11.71 -0.12 7.26
CA LEU A 185 -10.86 -1.02 6.50
C LEU A 185 -9.67 -1.58 7.31
N SER A 186 -9.74 -1.46 8.64
CA SER A 186 -8.95 -2.30 9.54
C SER A 186 -9.41 -3.75 9.36
N LEU A 187 -8.63 -4.54 8.61
CA LEU A 187 -8.83 -5.98 8.53
C LEU A 187 -9.04 -6.56 9.95
N PRO A 188 -10.16 -7.27 10.20
CA PRO A 188 -10.51 -7.74 11.54
C PRO A 188 -9.46 -8.71 12.10
N GLN A 189 -8.70 -9.37 11.22
CA GLN A 189 -7.46 -10.06 11.54
C GLN A 189 -6.39 -9.62 10.53
N ASN A 190 -5.16 -9.45 10.99
CA ASN A 190 -4.00 -9.10 10.15
C ASN A 190 -3.95 -9.99 8.89
N PHE A 191 -3.31 -9.54 7.80
CA PHE A 191 -2.90 -10.50 6.77
C PHE A 191 -1.74 -11.33 7.37
N ARG A 192 -2.06 -12.55 7.83
CA ARG A 192 -1.16 -13.39 8.66
C ARG A 192 -0.39 -14.43 7.86
N SER A 193 -0.73 -14.55 6.59
CA SER A 193 -0.25 -15.57 5.67
C SER A 193 -0.06 -14.99 4.27
N MET A 194 0.61 -15.77 3.42
CA MET A 194 0.72 -15.47 2.00
C MET A 194 -0.68 -15.38 1.36
N SER A 195 -1.55 -16.35 1.67
CA SER A 195 -2.92 -16.43 1.19
C SER A 195 -3.74 -15.20 1.55
N ASP A 196 -3.61 -14.69 2.77
CA ASP A 196 -4.30 -13.46 3.18
C ASP A 196 -3.74 -12.24 2.45
N GLY A 197 -2.42 -12.11 2.37
CA GLY A 197 -1.79 -10.99 1.69
C GLY A 197 -2.17 -10.90 0.22
N LEU A 198 -2.11 -12.02 -0.50
CA LEU A 198 -2.40 -12.08 -1.93
C LEU A 198 -3.86 -11.82 -2.30
N LYS A 199 -4.81 -11.86 -1.35
CA LYS A 199 -6.20 -11.41 -1.57
C LYS A 199 -6.30 -9.89 -1.75
N PHE A 200 -5.26 -9.14 -1.36
CA PHE A 200 -5.20 -7.69 -1.51
C PHE A 200 -4.29 -7.25 -2.66
N ILE A 201 -3.66 -8.20 -3.36
CA ILE A 201 -2.75 -7.93 -4.48
C ILE A 201 -3.46 -8.24 -5.80
N PRO A 202 -3.39 -7.36 -6.81
CA PRO A 202 -3.88 -7.65 -8.15
C PRO A 202 -3.21 -8.89 -8.76
N ALA A 203 -3.93 -9.63 -9.60
CA ALA A 203 -3.36 -10.76 -10.31
C ALA A 203 -2.24 -10.34 -11.30
N GLY A 204 -1.39 -11.30 -11.69
CA GLY A 204 -0.36 -11.08 -12.72
C GLY A 204 1.06 -10.84 -12.18
N ILE A 205 1.27 -11.02 -10.88
CA ILE A 205 2.60 -10.97 -10.27
C ILE A 205 3.49 -12.12 -10.78
N SER A 206 4.78 -11.86 -10.91
CA SER A 206 5.82 -12.84 -11.25
C SER A 206 6.27 -13.65 -10.04
N TRP A 207 6.36 -13.00 -8.87
CA TRP A 207 6.72 -13.63 -7.62
C TRP A 207 6.16 -12.83 -6.43
N ALA A 208 6.01 -13.49 -5.29
CA ALA A 208 5.79 -12.86 -4.00
C ALA A 208 6.48 -13.64 -2.88
N TYR A 209 6.93 -12.94 -1.84
CA TYR A 209 7.30 -13.57 -0.57
C TYR A 209 6.55 -12.94 0.59
N PHE A 210 6.32 -13.74 1.62
CA PHE A 210 5.65 -13.38 2.85
C PHE A 210 6.53 -13.74 4.04
N VAL A 211 6.57 -12.85 5.03
CA VAL A 211 7.32 -13.01 6.26
C VAL A 211 6.38 -12.73 7.44
N ASN A 212 6.36 -13.63 8.42
CA ASN A 212 5.61 -13.46 9.67
C ASN A 212 6.57 -13.52 10.86
N LEU A 213 6.98 -12.35 11.32
CA LEU A 213 7.94 -12.19 12.42
C LEU A 213 7.40 -12.70 13.77
N LYS A 214 6.10 -12.97 13.89
CA LYS A 214 5.52 -13.58 15.10
C LYS A 214 5.72 -15.09 15.19
N GLN A 215 6.00 -15.76 14.07
CA GLN A 215 6.23 -17.21 14.07
C GLN A 215 7.64 -17.58 14.56
N GLY A 216 8.59 -16.64 14.45
CA GLY A 216 9.92 -16.76 15.06
C GLY A 216 10.70 -17.98 14.56
N THR A 217 10.73 -18.21 13.24
CA THR A 217 11.55 -19.26 12.61
C THR A 217 13.03 -18.90 12.58
N GLY A 218 13.38 -17.61 12.71
CA GLY A 218 14.74 -17.07 12.72
C GLY A 218 15.23 -16.57 11.37
N ILE A 219 14.51 -16.89 10.28
CA ILE A 219 14.82 -16.50 8.90
C ILE A 219 14.37 -15.06 8.64
N GLU A 220 13.29 -14.67 9.28
CA GLU A 220 12.59 -13.41 9.06
C GLU A 220 13.51 -12.21 9.34
N THR A 221 14.42 -12.36 10.30
CA THR A 221 15.42 -11.37 10.74
C THR A 221 16.41 -10.93 9.67
N GLY A 222 16.65 -11.76 8.63
CA GLY A 222 17.58 -11.42 7.53
C GLY A 222 16.87 -11.03 6.23
N LYS A 223 15.52 -11.05 6.21
CA LYS A 223 14.69 -10.81 5.01
C LYS A 223 13.83 -9.57 5.13
N THR A 224 13.73 -8.99 6.31
CA THR A 224 13.30 -7.61 6.49
C THR A 224 14.54 -6.73 6.45
N GLU A 225 14.61 -5.77 5.52
CA GLU A 225 15.64 -4.73 5.62
C GLU A 225 15.44 -3.94 6.94
N GLU A 226 16.51 -3.34 7.46
CA GLU A 226 16.44 -2.27 8.49
C GLU A 226 15.78 -1.00 7.92
N THR A 227 14.82 -1.13 6.99
CA THR A 227 13.97 -0.03 6.57
C THR A 227 13.03 0.28 7.72
N ASP A 228 13.61 1.01 8.66
CA ASP A 228 12.99 1.60 9.80
C ASP A 228 11.84 2.46 9.29
N PHE A 229 10.62 2.01 9.54
CA PHE A 229 9.43 2.83 9.63
C PHE A 229 9.54 3.79 10.83
N TYR A 230 10.65 4.52 10.91
CA TYR A 230 11.02 5.46 11.96
C TYR A 230 10.86 4.86 13.37
N GLY A 231 11.44 3.67 13.57
CA GLY A 231 11.47 2.98 14.86
C GLY A 231 10.30 2.02 15.12
N SER A 232 9.48 1.72 14.11
CA SER A 232 8.37 0.77 14.23
C SER A 232 8.73 -0.63 13.71
N GLN A 233 8.58 -1.64 14.57
CA GLN A 233 8.85 -3.03 14.19
C GLN A 233 7.76 -3.56 13.25
N ILE A 234 8.18 -4.01 12.06
CA ILE A 234 7.33 -4.81 11.17
C ILE A 234 7.05 -6.14 11.87
N ILE A 235 5.81 -6.61 11.87
CA ILE A 235 5.41 -7.91 12.43
C ILE A 235 4.91 -8.89 11.36
N GLY A 236 4.65 -8.40 10.16
CA GLY A 236 4.34 -9.20 8.98
C GLY A 236 4.59 -8.38 7.71
N MET A 237 5.02 -9.02 6.63
CA MET A 237 5.33 -8.34 5.37
C MET A 237 5.01 -9.25 4.19
N LEU A 238 4.36 -8.71 3.18
CA LEU A 238 4.23 -9.31 1.86
C LEU A 238 4.94 -8.41 0.86
N ASN A 239 5.80 -8.96 0.02
CA ASN A 239 6.42 -8.25 -1.10
C ASN A 239 6.10 -9.01 -2.39
N SER A 240 5.83 -8.30 -3.48
CA SER A 240 5.49 -8.85 -4.79
C SER A 240 5.95 -7.96 -5.93
N GLU A 241 6.31 -8.58 -7.06
CA GLU A 241 6.77 -7.89 -8.28
C GLU A 241 6.04 -8.40 -9.52
N TYR A 242 5.84 -7.51 -10.50
CA TYR A 242 5.22 -7.78 -11.80
C TYR A 242 6.28 -7.85 -12.91
N PRO A 243 5.96 -8.46 -14.08
CA PRO A 243 6.90 -8.56 -15.20
C PRO A 243 7.43 -7.22 -15.74
N ASP A 244 6.70 -6.13 -15.52
CA ASP A 244 7.07 -4.78 -15.94
C ASP A 244 7.99 -4.06 -14.92
N GLY A 245 8.34 -4.73 -13.81
CA GLY A 245 9.17 -4.19 -12.73
C GLY A 245 8.39 -3.31 -11.73
N SER A 246 7.07 -3.17 -11.89
CA SER A 246 6.24 -2.60 -10.83
C SER A 246 6.12 -3.59 -9.66
N PHE A 247 5.84 -3.07 -8.46
CA PHE A 247 5.83 -3.88 -7.24
C PHE A 247 4.76 -3.40 -6.27
N VAL A 248 4.37 -4.29 -5.35
CA VAL A 248 3.53 -3.98 -4.20
C VAL A 248 4.11 -4.67 -2.97
N GLU A 249 4.24 -3.92 -1.89
CA GLU A 249 4.53 -4.42 -0.56
C GLU A 249 3.42 -4.02 0.43
N LEU A 250 3.03 -4.96 1.28
CA LEU A 250 2.08 -4.76 2.38
C LEU A 250 2.80 -5.05 3.68
N HIS A 251 2.79 -4.09 4.61
CA HIS A 251 3.51 -4.19 5.88
C HIS A 251 2.51 -4.11 7.04
N ASP A 252 2.50 -5.13 7.90
CA ASP A 252 1.82 -5.08 9.20
C ASP A 252 2.79 -4.55 10.24
N ILE A 253 2.46 -3.39 10.78
CA ILE A 253 3.19 -2.72 11.86
C ILE A 253 2.38 -2.71 13.18
N GLY A 254 1.22 -3.37 13.21
CA GLY A 254 0.33 -3.44 14.38
C GLY A 254 -0.72 -2.32 14.46
N LYS A 255 -1.65 -2.43 15.42
CA LYS A 255 -2.84 -1.56 15.55
C LYS A 255 -2.58 -0.22 16.28
N ASN A 256 -1.43 -0.06 16.94
CA ASN A 256 -1.19 1.03 17.90
C ASN A 256 -0.22 2.10 17.41
N LEU A 257 0.05 2.18 16.11
CA LEU A 257 1.01 3.15 15.57
C LEU A 257 0.29 4.24 14.79
N THR A 258 0.30 5.46 15.33
CA THR A 258 -0.09 6.68 14.63
C THR A 258 1.17 7.42 14.20
N GLY A 259 1.23 7.93 12.96
CA GLY A 259 2.35 8.76 12.50
C GLY A 259 3.62 8.03 12.05
N VAL A 260 3.48 6.78 11.58
CA VAL A 260 4.58 6.08 10.90
C VAL A 260 4.89 6.80 9.60
N LYS A 261 6.16 7.12 9.35
CA LYS A 261 6.62 7.73 8.09
C LYS A 261 7.31 6.66 7.24
N SER A 262 7.43 6.90 5.93
CA SER A 262 8.20 6.05 5.01
C SER A 262 9.11 6.96 4.18
N ASN A 263 10.37 6.57 3.98
CA ASN A 263 11.34 7.29 3.17
C ASN A 263 11.45 6.70 1.74
N ALA A 264 10.31 6.31 1.16
CA ALA A 264 10.26 5.87 -0.23
C ALA A 264 10.62 7.03 -1.14
N GLY A 265 11.63 6.88 -1.99
CA GLY A 265 11.98 7.90 -2.97
C GLY A 265 10.82 8.28 -3.91
N ASN A 266 11.05 9.28 -4.76
CA ASN A 266 10.06 9.98 -5.61
C ASN A 266 9.23 9.12 -6.60
N TYR A 267 9.43 7.79 -6.66
CA TYR A 267 8.76 6.87 -7.59
C TYR A 267 7.74 5.94 -6.94
N ALA A 268 7.64 5.94 -5.60
CA ALA A 268 6.76 5.08 -4.84
C ALA A 268 5.69 5.91 -4.11
N ASP A 269 4.45 5.43 -4.13
CA ASP A 269 3.37 5.99 -3.32
C ASP A 269 3.34 5.26 -1.97
N ASN A 270 3.35 6.04 -0.88
CA ASN A 270 3.17 5.54 0.47
C ASN A 270 1.79 5.98 0.97
N ILE A 271 0.86 5.04 1.14
CA ILE A 271 -0.46 5.39 1.67
C ILE A 271 -0.58 4.90 3.12
N LEU A 272 -0.55 5.87 4.04
CA LEU A 272 -0.82 5.67 5.47
C LEU A 272 -2.29 5.89 5.78
N TYR A 273 -3.11 4.88 5.54
CA TYR A 273 -4.45 4.83 6.11
C TYR A 273 -4.73 3.42 6.59
N THR A 274 -4.31 3.17 7.83
CA THR A 274 -4.76 2.04 8.68
C THR A 274 -4.53 0.64 8.09
N ARG A 275 -3.40 0.05 8.45
CA ARG A 275 -3.13 -1.40 8.53
C ARG A 275 -3.84 -2.31 7.48
N PRO A 276 -3.13 -2.80 6.45
CA PRO A 276 -1.67 -2.77 6.29
C PRO A 276 -1.14 -1.45 5.70
N PHE A 277 0.13 -1.14 5.96
CA PHE A 277 0.84 -0.08 5.24
C PHE A 277 1.12 -0.57 3.81
N ILE A 278 0.81 0.25 2.81
CA ILE A 278 0.99 -0.08 1.39
C ILE A 278 2.18 0.71 0.86
N TYR A 279 3.16 0.00 0.30
CA TYR A 279 4.36 0.52 -0.32
C TYR A 279 4.45 0.01 -1.75
N SER A 280 4.35 0.88 -2.75
CA SER A 280 4.09 0.40 -4.11
C SER A 280 4.37 1.47 -5.17
N THR A 281 4.44 1.09 -6.45
CA THR A 281 4.30 2.05 -7.55
C THR A 281 2.90 2.67 -7.54
N LYS A 282 2.78 3.94 -7.93
CA LYS A 282 1.55 4.74 -7.86
C LYS A 282 0.31 4.06 -8.46
N ASP A 283 0.45 3.52 -9.67
CA ASP A 283 -0.61 2.82 -10.41
C ASP A 283 -1.08 1.52 -9.72
N ARG A 284 -0.17 0.85 -9.02
CA ARG A 284 -0.45 -0.39 -8.29
C ARG A 284 -1.13 -0.11 -6.95
N THR A 285 -0.80 1.01 -6.31
CA THR A 285 -1.42 1.44 -5.05
C THR A 285 -2.93 1.62 -5.20
N ASP A 286 -3.38 2.29 -6.26
CA ASP A 286 -4.82 2.48 -6.54
C ASP A 286 -5.53 1.13 -6.75
N SER A 287 -4.86 0.19 -7.42
CA SER A 287 -5.40 -1.15 -7.68
C SER A 287 -5.59 -1.94 -6.37
N VAL A 288 -4.64 -1.83 -5.44
CA VAL A 288 -4.73 -2.43 -4.10
C VAL A 288 -5.88 -1.81 -3.31
N LEU A 289 -6.00 -0.47 -3.29
CA LEU A 289 -7.09 0.23 -2.61
C LEU A 289 -8.47 -0.15 -3.16
N ALA A 290 -8.58 -0.37 -4.47
CA ALA A 290 -9.82 -0.83 -5.09
C ALA A 290 -10.23 -2.23 -4.58
N LEU A 291 -9.27 -3.16 -4.45
CA LEU A 291 -9.52 -4.51 -3.91
C LEU A 291 -10.01 -4.48 -2.45
N PHE A 292 -9.51 -3.54 -1.66
CA PHE A 292 -9.96 -3.33 -0.28
C PHE A 292 -11.42 -2.86 -0.21
N ARG A 293 -11.85 -2.00 -1.14
CA ARG A 293 -13.23 -1.46 -1.16
C ARG A 293 -14.24 -2.46 -1.71
N GLU A 294 -13.83 -3.28 -2.67
CA GLU A 294 -14.71 -4.24 -3.36
C GLU A 294 -14.00 -5.60 -3.53
N PRO A 295 -14.10 -6.51 -2.52
CA PRO A 295 -13.33 -7.77 -2.49
C PRO A 295 -13.78 -8.86 -3.50
N GLY A 296 -14.33 -8.48 -4.66
CA GLY A 296 -14.84 -9.40 -5.69
C GLY A 296 -13.96 -9.59 -6.94
N ASN A 297 -12.81 -8.91 -7.02
CA ASN A 297 -11.97 -8.86 -8.22
C ASN A 297 -10.88 -9.94 -8.27
N ALA A 298 -10.27 -10.13 -9.45
CA ALA A 298 -9.18 -11.09 -9.67
C ALA A 298 -7.94 -10.72 -8.83
N THR A 299 -7.66 -11.53 -7.82
CA THR A 299 -6.52 -11.39 -6.92
C THR A 299 -5.37 -12.29 -7.34
N ALA A 300 -4.15 -11.96 -6.92
CA ALA A 300 -3.01 -12.87 -7.03
C ALA A 300 -3.29 -14.20 -6.30
N TYR A 301 -4.08 -14.20 -5.22
CA TYR A 301 -4.48 -15.45 -4.54
C TYR A 301 -5.13 -16.44 -5.53
N ASN A 302 -6.06 -15.98 -6.37
CA ASN A 302 -6.73 -16.85 -7.33
C ASN A 302 -5.76 -17.46 -8.37
N GLN A 303 -4.69 -16.76 -8.73
CA GLN A 303 -3.64 -17.26 -9.62
C GLN A 303 -2.89 -18.46 -9.03
N TYR A 304 -2.69 -18.49 -7.71
CA TYR A 304 -1.89 -19.51 -7.01
C TYR A 304 -2.70 -20.46 -6.13
N ARG A 305 -4.03 -20.34 -6.16
CA ARG A 305 -4.95 -21.10 -5.31
C ARG A 305 -4.74 -22.60 -5.36
N SER A 306 -4.40 -23.15 -6.54
CA SER A 306 -4.14 -24.59 -6.71
C SER A 306 -2.99 -25.13 -5.86
N ILE A 307 -2.04 -24.27 -5.49
CA ILE A 307 -0.93 -24.57 -4.59
C ILE A 307 -1.29 -24.17 -3.15
N LEU A 308 -1.76 -22.93 -2.95
CA LEU A 308 -1.99 -22.36 -1.62
C LEU A 308 -2.99 -23.17 -0.80
N ASP A 309 -4.03 -23.74 -1.43
CA ASP A 309 -5.03 -24.57 -0.73
C ASP A 309 -4.47 -25.93 -0.26
N LYS A 310 -3.20 -26.28 -0.57
CA LYS A 310 -2.57 -27.58 -0.26
C LYS A 310 -1.36 -27.49 0.67
N VAL A 311 -0.97 -26.28 1.06
CA VAL A 311 0.21 -25.99 1.89
C VAL A 311 -0.21 -25.28 3.17
N ASP A 312 0.65 -25.34 4.17
CA ASP A 312 0.47 -24.70 5.47
C ASP A 312 1.07 -23.29 5.46
N ASP A 313 0.55 -22.41 4.61
CA ASP A 313 1.02 -21.03 4.52
C ASP A 313 0.52 -20.15 5.68
N GLU A 314 -0.53 -20.58 6.37
CA GLU A 314 -1.08 -19.90 7.55
C GLU A 314 -0.15 -19.92 8.76
N ASN A 315 0.59 -21.02 8.95
CA ASN A 315 1.57 -21.16 10.03
C ASN A 315 3.02 -20.88 9.58
N ALA A 316 3.22 -20.54 8.31
CA ALA A 316 4.54 -20.24 7.78
C ALA A 316 5.11 -18.94 8.37
N GLY A 317 6.34 -19.02 8.88
CA GLY A 317 7.13 -17.83 9.23
C GLY A 317 7.75 -17.17 8.00
N PHE A 318 8.00 -17.96 6.96
CA PHE A 318 8.40 -17.51 5.64
C PHE A 318 7.66 -18.33 4.58
N ALA A 319 7.14 -17.65 3.56
CA ALA A 319 6.59 -18.29 2.38
C ALA A 319 6.99 -17.53 1.11
N LYS A 320 7.18 -18.22 -0.01
CA LYS A 320 7.48 -17.61 -1.30
C LYS A 320 6.83 -18.38 -2.44
N ILE A 321 6.26 -17.64 -3.38
CA ILE A 321 5.72 -18.14 -4.64
C ILE A 321 6.42 -17.49 -5.82
N ASN A 322 6.63 -18.25 -6.90
CA ASN A 322 7.29 -17.77 -8.09
C ASN A 322 6.76 -18.48 -9.35
N THR A 323 6.64 -17.73 -10.45
CA THR A 323 6.35 -18.24 -11.80
C THR A 323 7.59 -18.73 -12.53
N SER A 324 8.79 -18.35 -12.07
CA SER A 324 10.09 -18.86 -12.54
C SER A 324 10.37 -20.26 -11.98
N ALA A 325 9.45 -21.19 -12.23
CA ALA A 325 9.52 -22.57 -11.77
C ALA A 325 10.35 -23.46 -12.73
N PRO A 326 10.76 -24.66 -12.30
CA PRO A 326 11.35 -25.65 -13.19
C PRO A 326 10.45 -25.94 -14.39
N SER A 327 11.03 -26.35 -15.52
CA SER A 327 10.33 -26.49 -16.82
C SER A 327 9.04 -27.33 -16.83
N PHE A 328 8.86 -28.24 -15.85
CA PHE A 328 7.67 -29.08 -15.72
C PHE A 328 6.50 -28.39 -14.97
N ALA A 329 6.71 -27.19 -14.43
CA ALA A 329 5.76 -26.50 -13.57
C ALA A 329 5.52 -25.05 -14.04
N ASP A 330 4.31 -24.54 -13.82
CA ASP A 330 3.94 -23.15 -14.11
C ASP A 330 4.20 -22.22 -12.90
N ALA A 331 4.25 -22.79 -11.70
CA ALA A 331 4.56 -22.06 -10.47
C ALA A 331 5.18 -22.99 -9.42
N SER A 332 5.99 -22.41 -8.54
CA SER A 332 6.57 -23.06 -7.37
C SER A 332 6.28 -22.28 -6.10
N TYR A 333 6.11 -22.99 -4.99
CA TYR A 333 5.95 -22.48 -3.64
C TYR A 333 7.02 -23.08 -2.72
N ILE A 334 7.46 -22.30 -1.74
CA ILE A 334 8.14 -22.80 -0.55
C ILE A 334 7.61 -22.11 0.71
N GLY A 335 7.34 -22.89 1.75
CA GLY A 335 6.91 -22.44 3.07
C GLY A 335 7.75 -23.06 4.16
N LEU A 336 8.06 -22.29 5.20
CA LEU A 336 8.89 -22.70 6.33
C LEU A 336 8.13 -22.47 7.63
N VAL A 337 7.83 -23.57 8.33
CA VAL A 337 7.02 -23.60 9.55
C VAL A 337 7.89 -24.09 10.71
N LYS A 338 7.87 -23.39 11.83
CA LYS A 338 8.63 -23.79 13.03
C LYS A 338 8.13 -25.13 13.57
N SER A 339 9.04 -26.03 13.92
CA SER A 339 8.70 -27.35 14.48
C SER A 339 9.67 -27.75 15.59
N GLY A 340 9.41 -27.28 16.81
CA GLY A 340 10.34 -27.47 17.94
C GLY A 340 11.69 -26.80 17.68
N ASN A 341 12.76 -27.59 17.67
CA ASN A 341 14.12 -27.14 17.32
C ASN A 341 14.42 -27.25 15.81
N ASP A 342 13.52 -27.86 15.04
CA ASP A 342 13.62 -28.06 13.60
C ASP A 342 12.66 -27.09 12.86
N VAL A 343 12.70 -27.15 11.54
CA VAL A 343 11.79 -26.45 10.62
C VAL A 343 11.16 -27.49 9.71
N LYS A 344 9.84 -27.39 9.54
CA LYS A 344 9.10 -28.08 8.49
C LYS A 344 9.14 -27.20 7.24
N GLY A 345 9.81 -27.69 6.20
CA GLY A 345 9.77 -27.13 4.85
C GLY A 345 8.68 -27.78 4.03
N GLU A 346 7.89 -26.97 3.34
CA GLU A 346 6.91 -27.42 2.35
C GLU A 346 7.22 -26.77 1.02
N ILE A 347 7.46 -27.61 0.00
CA ILE A 347 7.63 -27.19 -1.38
C ILE A 347 6.42 -27.68 -2.16
N ALA A 348 5.90 -26.85 -3.05
CA ALA A 348 4.86 -27.29 -3.96
C ALA A 348 5.07 -26.75 -5.39
N PHE A 349 4.72 -27.55 -6.38
CA PHE A 349 4.79 -27.19 -7.79
C PHE A 349 3.44 -27.41 -8.46
N SER A 350 2.92 -26.38 -9.15
CA SER A 350 1.78 -26.55 -10.05
C SER A 350 2.28 -27.13 -11.37
N ILE A 351 1.94 -28.38 -11.66
CA ILE A 351 2.41 -29.09 -12.84
C ILE A 351 1.75 -28.51 -14.09
N LYS A 352 2.59 -28.20 -15.07
CA LYS A 352 2.19 -27.63 -16.34
C LYS A 352 1.38 -28.62 -17.16
N ASP A 353 0.39 -28.11 -17.90
CA ASP A 353 -0.41 -28.95 -18.79
C ASP A 353 0.45 -29.69 -19.82
N GLY A 354 0.23 -31.01 -19.92
CA GLY A 354 1.01 -31.90 -20.78
C GLY A 354 2.40 -32.26 -20.25
N GLN A 355 2.80 -31.76 -19.08
CA GLN A 355 4.05 -32.15 -18.40
C GLN A 355 3.78 -33.17 -17.29
N ALA A 356 4.85 -33.87 -16.88
CA ALA A 356 4.84 -34.80 -15.76
C ALA A 356 5.87 -34.38 -14.70
N ALA A 357 5.51 -34.55 -13.43
CA ALA A 357 6.45 -34.36 -12.32
C ALA A 357 7.55 -35.44 -12.35
N PRO A 358 8.82 -35.12 -12.06
CA PRO A 358 9.91 -36.08 -12.02
C PRO A 358 9.88 -36.92 -10.72
N LEU A 359 8.81 -37.68 -10.51
CA LEU A 359 8.54 -38.41 -9.26
C LEU A 359 9.60 -39.45 -8.90
N ALA A 360 10.20 -40.11 -9.88
CA ALA A 360 11.25 -41.08 -9.62
C ALA A 360 12.42 -40.43 -8.88
N THR A 361 12.91 -39.31 -9.42
CA THR A 361 14.00 -38.51 -8.82
C THR A 361 13.66 -38.04 -7.41
N TYR A 362 12.45 -37.51 -7.19
CA TYR A 362 12.07 -37.01 -5.87
C TYR A 362 11.80 -38.13 -4.86
N ASN A 363 11.33 -39.31 -5.29
CA ASN A 363 11.21 -40.48 -4.43
C ASN A 363 12.57 -41.06 -4.02
N GLU A 364 13.59 -40.98 -4.88
CA GLU A 364 14.96 -41.33 -4.50
C GLU A 364 15.53 -40.40 -3.41
N LEU A 365 15.24 -39.09 -3.52
CA LEU A 365 15.59 -38.12 -2.47
C LEU A 365 14.87 -38.41 -1.15
N LYS A 366 13.59 -38.82 -1.21
CA LYS A 366 12.82 -39.29 -0.05
C LYS A 366 13.46 -40.52 0.58
N ASN A 367 13.80 -41.53 -0.22
CA ASN A 367 14.35 -42.80 0.28
C ASN A 367 15.73 -42.62 0.93
N SER A 368 16.51 -41.64 0.46
CA SER A 368 17.83 -41.32 1.02
C SER A 368 17.80 -40.27 2.15
N SER A 369 16.62 -39.71 2.47
CA SER A 369 16.48 -38.53 3.33
C SER A 369 17.04 -38.69 4.75
N SER A 370 16.82 -39.85 5.39
CA SER A 370 17.34 -40.13 6.74
C SER A 370 18.87 -40.07 6.79
N GLY A 371 19.55 -40.59 5.76
CA GLY A 371 21.01 -40.53 5.63
C GLY A 371 21.54 -39.11 5.41
N ARG A 372 20.67 -38.19 4.98
CA ARG A 372 20.96 -36.76 4.76
C ARG A 372 20.54 -35.88 5.94
N GLY A 373 20.10 -36.48 7.05
CA GLY A 373 19.77 -35.78 8.29
C GLY A 373 18.34 -35.26 8.38
N PHE A 374 17.42 -35.72 7.54
CA PHE A 374 16.00 -35.38 7.66
C PHE A 374 15.28 -36.27 8.67
N ARG A 375 14.40 -35.66 9.47
CA ARG A 375 13.55 -36.37 10.45
C ARG A 375 12.31 -36.97 9.79
N SER A 376 11.77 -36.25 8.82
CA SER A 376 10.71 -36.73 7.94
C SER A 376 10.92 -36.17 6.54
N TYR A 377 10.43 -36.91 5.55
CA TYR A 377 10.48 -36.52 4.15
C TYR A 377 9.36 -37.24 3.40
N ASP A 378 8.50 -36.48 2.75
CA ASP A 378 7.38 -36.99 1.99
C ASP A 378 7.27 -36.29 0.64
N VAL A 379 6.85 -37.06 -0.35
CA VAL A 379 6.60 -36.62 -1.72
C VAL A 379 5.19 -37.09 -2.07
N LEU A 380 4.34 -36.15 -2.45
CA LEU A 380 2.91 -36.35 -2.67
C LEU A 380 2.50 -35.74 -4.00
N MET A 381 1.52 -36.36 -4.66
CA MET A 381 0.89 -35.84 -5.86
C MET A 381 -0.60 -35.69 -5.64
N GLU A 382 -1.12 -34.48 -5.78
CA GLU A 382 -2.53 -34.15 -5.57
C GLU A 382 -3.02 -33.21 -6.66
N ASN A 383 -3.94 -33.65 -7.51
CA ASN A 383 -4.61 -32.82 -8.53
C ASN A 383 -3.64 -31.91 -9.31
N LYS A 384 -2.65 -32.50 -9.99
CA LYS A 384 -1.56 -31.80 -10.72
C LYS A 384 -0.70 -30.87 -9.86
N THR A 385 -0.64 -31.09 -8.55
CA THR A 385 0.32 -30.42 -7.68
C THR A 385 1.24 -31.45 -7.06
N LEU A 386 2.54 -31.28 -7.27
CA LEU A 386 3.57 -32.01 -6.57
C LEU A 386 3.85 -31.30 -5.25
N ILE A 387 3.84 -32.01 -4.14
CA ILE A 387 4.10 -31.47 -2.80
C ILE A 387 5.23 -32.26 -2.17
N ILE A 388 6.20 -31.57 -1.60
CA ILE A 388 7.29 -32.14 -0.82
C ILE A 388 7.23 -31.55 0.58
N ARG A 389 7.18 -32.42 1.59
CA ARG A 389 7.19 -32.02 3.00
C ARG A 389 8.42 -32.62 3.65
N MET A 390 9.21 -31.80 4.33
CA MET A 390 10.45 -32.24 4.96
C MET A 390 10.63 -31.57 6.31
N THR A 391 11.15 -32.29 7.30
CA THR A 391 11.49 -31.69 8.61
C THR A 391 12.95 -31.95 8.92
N SER A 392 13.71 -30.88 9.16
CA SER A 392 15.11 -30.93 9.61
C SER A 392 15.50 -29.57 10.18
N ASN A 393 16.78 -29.40 10.52
CA ASN A 393 17.31 -28.08 10.82
C ASN A 393 17.18 -27.15 9.60
N LEU A 394 17.09 -25.85 9.88
CA LEU A 394 16.86 -24.82 8.86
C LEU A 394 17.83 -24.88 7.67
N ASN A 395 19.13 -25.00 7.94
CA ASN A 395 20.15 -24.99 6.89
C ASN A 395 20.01 -26.19 5.95
N SER A 396 19.69 -27.37 6.49
CA SER A 396 19.42 -28.56 5.69
C SER A 396 18.21 -28.36 4.77
N VAL A 397 17.11 -27.78 5.27
CA VAL A 397 15.92 -27.49 4.45
C VAL A 397 16.21 -26.47 3.34
N ILE A 398 16.91 -25.37 3.66
CA ILE A 398 17.29 -24.35 2.67
C ILE A 398 18.21 -24.95 1.59
N SER A 399 19.22 -25.70 2.01
CA SER A 399 20.18 -26.34 1.09
C SER A 399 19.48 -27.33 0.17
N GLU A 400 18.53 -28.11 0.71
CA GLU A 400 17.76 -29.08 -0.04
C GLU A 400 16.88 -28.41 -1.11
N ALA A 401 16.14 -27.37 -0.74
CA ALA A 401 15.31 -26.60 -1.66
C ALA A 401 16.13 -26.04 -2.83
N ARG A 402 17.31 -25.48 -2.53
CA ARG A 402 18.17 -24.90 -3.56
C ARG A 402 18.77 -25.95 -4.48
N GLN A 403 19.39 -27.00 -3.93
CA GLN A 403 20.19 -27.94 -4.70
C GLN A 403 19.33 -28.92 -5.51
N ASN A 404 18.23 -29.39 -4.93
CA ASN A 404 17.46 -30.50 -5.48
C ASN A 404 16.13 -30.07 -6.11
N TYR A 405 15.66 -28.87 -5.78
CA TYR A 405 14.38 -28.34 -6.26
C TYR A 405 14.51 -27.04 -7.06
N GLY A 406 15.70 -26.45 -7.12
CA GLY A 406 15.94 -25.20 -7.84
C GLY A 406 15.19 -24.00 -7.25
N ILE A 407 14.85 -24.06 -5.96
CA ILE A 407 14.11 -23.01 -5.27
C ILE A 407 15.07 -22.15 -4.45
N GLU A 408 15.05 -20.85 -4.72
CA GLU A 408 15.81 -19.86 -3.93
C GLU A 408 14.93 -19.19 -2.88
N ILE A 409 15.41 -19.21 -1.63
CA ILE A 409 14.76 -18.66 -0.43
C ILE A 409 15.32 -17.28 -0.11
#